data_AF-A0A0G1KMP1-F1
#
_entry.id   AF-A0A0G1KMP1-F1
#
_cell.length_a   1.000
_cell.length_b   1.000
_cell.length_c   1.000
_cell.angle_alpha   90.00
_cell.angle_beta   90.00
_cell.angle_gamma   90.00
#
_symmetry.space_group_name_H-M   'P 1'
#
loop_
_entity.id
_entity.type
_entity.pdbx_description
1 polymer ?
#
loop_
_entity_poly.entity_id
_entity_poly.type
_entity_poly.pdbx_seq_one_letter_code
_entity_poly.pdbx_strand_id
1 'polypeptide(L)'
;MLKALTLLGLLVVVSLAIIGERSKKPPLINGENPQSYTAPTPATLGAATNASDSSGLNIYLDKIQEFQVEYPGDISIKKENNGSVVFSKEGLSVVISKGMLSGKDTINTIAEQSVNLKMEKMGDRFKLLETISPVSIGSLTGVTFTSEEYSKEITYFYVPQGLGYILITNSTDTSDWDLLATSDDIIYSLELL
;
A
#
# COMPACT_ATOMS: atom_id res chain seq x y z
N MET A 1 -64.68 7.75 -26.81
CA MET A 1 -63.76 8.58 -26.00
C MET A 1 -62.39 8.48 -26.66
N LEU A 2 -62.10 9.22 -27.74
CA LEU A 2 -61.69 10.62 -27.84
C LEU A 2 -60.58 11.07 -26.87
N LYS A 3 -59.52 11.60 -27.50
CA LYS A 3 -58.35 12.37 -27.02
C LYS A 3 -57.11 11.52 -26.75
N ALA A 4 -56.10 11.51 -27.63
CA ALA A 4 -55.20 12.65 -27.96
C ALA A 4 -54.55 13.17 -26.67
N LEU A 5 -53.26 13.46 -26.58
CA LEU A 5 -52.32 14.01 -27.54
C LEU A 5 -51.02 14.06 -26.69
N THR A 6 -49.86 13.72 -27.28
CA THR A 6 -48.64 14.54 -27.26
C THR A 6 -48.21 15.22 -25.93
N LEU A 7 -46.95 15.35 -25.53
CA LEU A 7 -45.76 15.62 -26.30
C LEU A 7 -44.66 15.91 -25.27
N LEU A 8 -43.41 15.66 -25.65
CA LEU A 8 -42.24 16.49 -25.39
C LEU A 8 -41.96 16.99 -23.95
N GLY A 9 -40.86 16.45 -23.42
CA GLY A 9 -39.94 17.18 -22.52
C GLY A 9 -38.50 16.95 -22.97
N LEU A 10 -38.21 17.32 -24.21
CA LEU A 10 -36.89 17.35 -24.83
C LEU A 10 -36.17 18.65 -24.41
N LEU A 11 -34.99 18.55 -23.79
CA LEU A 11 -34.00 19.63 -23.59
C LEU A 11 -32.66 18.94 -23.89
N VAL A 12 -31.94 19.04 -25.03
CA VAL A 12 -31.58 20.16 -25.94
C VAL A 12 -30.98 21.34 -25.17
N VAL A 13 -29.78 21.84 -25.39
CA VAL A 13 -28.62 21.53 -26.26
C VAL A 13 -27.48 22.40 -25.68
N VAL A 14 -26.28 21.81 -25.63
CA VAL A 14 -24.95 22.34 -25.97
C VAL A 14 -24.67 23.87 -25.90
N SER A 15 -23.48 24.16 -25.34
CA SER A 15 -22.42 25.11 -25.80
C SER A 15 -22.23 26.39 -24.99
N LEU A 16 -20.98 26.61 -24.53
CA LEU A 16 -20.10 27.75 -24.85
C LEU A 16 -18.73 27.42 -24.20
N ALA A 17 -17.73 26.99 -24.98
CA ALA A 17 -16.76 27.87 -25.62
C ALA A 17 -16.02 28.77 -24.62
N ILE A 18 -14.86 28.31 -24.15
CA ILE A 18 -13.78 29.20 -23.72
C ILE A 18 -12.66 29.03 -24.73
N ILE A 19 -12.68 29.91 -25.74
CA ILE A 19 -11.52 30.22 -26.58
C ILE A 19 -10.68 31.21 -25.78
N GLY A 20 -9.44 30.82 -25.52
CA GLY A 20 -8.41 31.66 -24.92
C GLY A 20 -7.06 31.30 -25.51
N GLU A 21 -6.89 31.64 -26.78
CA GLU A 21 -5.63 31.57 -27.51
C GLU A 21 -4.63 32.59 -26.92
N ARG A 22 -3.52 32.12 -26.35
CA ARG A 22 -2.28 32.90 -26.22
C ARG A 22 -1.06 32.03 -26.42
N SER A 23 -0.69 31.85 -27.68
CA SER A 23 0.71 31.68 -28.07
C SER A 23 1.51 32.92 -27.64
N LYS A 24 2.50 32.74 -26.76
CA LYS A 24 3.70 33.60 -26.60
C LYS A 24 4.70 32.95 -25.64
N LYS A 25 5.69 32.23 -26.18
CA LYS A 25 7.10 32.27 -25.70
C LYS A 25 7.67 33.68 -26.04
N PRO A 26 8.82 34.18 -25.52
CA PRO A 26 9.84 33.69 -24.55
C PRO A 26 10.18 34.82 -23.50
N PRO A 27 11.34 34.99 -22.80
CA PRO A 27 12.76 34.71 -23.16
C PRO A 27 13.51 33.73 -22.23
N LEU A 28 14.64 33.24 -22.74
CA LEU A 28 15.73 32.63 -21.98
C LEU A 28 16.28 33.62 -20.95
N ILE A 29 16.38 33.20 -19.69
CA ILE A 29 17.27 33.82 -18.71
C ILE A 29 18.33 32.78 -18.37
N ASN A 30 19.55 33.05 -18.85
CA ASN A 30 20.77 32.50 -18.29
C ASN A 30 20.88 33.03 -16.85
N GLY A 31 20.81 32.12 -15.89
CA GLY A 31 21.10 32.35 -14.48
C GLY A 31 21.78 31.10 -13.98
N GLU A 32 22.96 31.28 -13.41
CA GLU A 32 23.99 30.26 -13.25
C GLU A 32 23.63 29.13 -12.29
N ASN A 33 24.28 27.99 -12.57
CA ASN A 33 24.70 26.92 -11.66
C ASN A 33 23.76 25.73 -11.44
N PRO A 34 23.71 24.75 -12.37
CA PRO A 34 23.33 23.39 -11.99
C PRO A 34 24.51 22.72 -11.29
N GLN A 35 24.39 22.51 -9.97
CA GLN A 35 25.14 21.47 -9.30
C GLN A 35 24.95 20.16 -10.09
N SER A 36 26.06 19.49 -10.36
CA SER A 36 26.16 18.21 -11.05
C SER A 36 25.20 17.19 -10.41
N TYR A 37 24.03 16.98 -11.02
CA TYR A 37 23.24 15.78 -10.80
C TYR A 37 23.95 14.64 -11.51
N THR A 38 24.79 13.91 -10.78
CA THR A 38 25.29 12.62 -11.23
C THR A 38 24.09 11.69 -11.35
N ALA A 39 23.70 11.40 -12.59
CA ALA A 39 22.70 10.37 -12.85
C ALA A 39 23.20 9.04 -12.24
N PRO A 40 22.39 8.33 -11.43
CA PRO A 40 22.77 6.99 -11.02
C PRO A 40 22.83 6.12 -12.27
N THR A 41 24.00 5.53 -12.48
CA THR A 41 24.25 4.51 -13.49
C THR A 41 23.28 3.34 -13.31
N PRO A 42 22.78 2.70 -14.38
CA PRO A 42 21.93 1.54 -14.25
C PRO A 42 22.74 0.40 -13.64
N ALA A 43 22.44 0.05 -12.39
CA ALA A 43 23.09 -1.06 -11.72
C ALA A 43 22.62 -2.39 -12.34
N THR A 44 23.62 -3.16 -12.72
CA THR A 44 23.61 -4.50 -13.26
C THR A 44 22.79 -5.49 -12.43
N LEU A 45 22.06 -6.37 -13.12
CA LEU A 45 21.48 -7.59 -12.58
C LEU A 45 22.56 -8.41 -11.87
N GLY A 46 22.36 -8.66 -10.57
CA GLY A 46 23.10 -9.65 -9.79
C GLY A 46 24.35 -9.15 -9.09
N ALA A 47 24.20 -8.54 -7.91
CA ALA A 47 25.14 -8.65 -6.78
C ALA A 47 24.52 -7.95 -5.56
N ALA A 48 24.59 -8.59 -4.40
CA ALA A 48 24.28 -7.96 -3.12
C ALA A 48 25.24 -6.78 -2.90
N THR A 49 24.71 -5.57 -2.78
CA THR A 49 25.49 -4.38 -2.44
C THR A 49 25.19 -3.99 -1.00
N ASN A 50 26.17 -4.21 -0.12
CA ASN A 50 26.20 -3.66 1.23
C ASN A 50 26.34 -2.13 1.13
N ALA A 51 25.51 -1.38 1.87
CA ALA A 51 25.64 0.05 2.05
C ALA A 51 25.99 0.35 3.53
N SER A 52 26.99 1.21 3.75
CA SER A 52 27.44 1.85 5.00
C SER A 52 27.47 3.36 4.73
N ASP A 53 27.15 4.32 5.60
CA ASP A 53 26.74 4.36 7.01
C ASP A 53 25.93 5.65 7.23
N SER A 54 24.73 5.57 7.83
CA SER A 54 24.16 6.59 8.75
C SER A 54 22.81 6.11 9.28
N SER A 55 22.77 5.67 10.55
CA SER A 55 21.68 4.89 11.19
C SER A 55 21.45 3.53 10.50
N GLY A 56 21.51 2.43 11.27
CA GLY A 56 21.60 1.05 10.76
C GLY A 56 20.33 0.48 10.09
N LEU A 57 19.59 1.32 9.37
CA LEU A 57 18.38 0.96 8.64
C LEU A 57 18.70 0.85 7.15
N ASN A 58 18.25 -0.25 6.55
CA ASN A 58 18.28 -0.53 5.13
C ASN A 58 16.93 -0.19 4.51
N ILE A 59 16.91 0.06 3.20
CA ILE A 59 15.67 0.33 2.46
C ILE A 59 15.42 -0.81 1.47
N TYR A 60 14.20 -1.35 1.50
CA TYR A 60 13.71 -2.27 0.49
C TYR A 60 12.77 -1.51 -0.45
N LEU A 61 12.97 -1.65 -1.76
CA LEU A 61 12.21 -0.97 -2.80
C LEU A 61 11.59 -1.98 -3.76
N ASP A 62 10.25 -2.03 -3.84
CA ASP A 62 9.52 -2.81 -4.84
C ASP A 62 8.83 -1.89 -5.85
N LYS A 63 9.46 -1.69 -7.00
CA LYS A 63 8.91 -0.89 -8.10
C LYS A 63 7.70 -1.53 -8.79
N ILE A 64 7.47 -2.83 -8.62
CA ILE A 64 6.33 -3.52 -9.24
C ILE A 64 5.09 -3.32 -8.38
N GLN A 65 5.25 -3.41 -7.05
CA GLN A 65 4.16 -3.17 -6.11
C GLN A 65 4.04 -1.70 -5.69
N GLU A 66 4.99 -0.86 -6.11
CA GLU A 66 5.01 0.60 -5.92
C GLU A 66 5.08 0.97 -4.42
N PHE A 67 6.01 0.37 -3.69
CA PHE A 67 6.28 0.72 -2.29
C PHE A 67 7.76 0.64 -1.94
N GLN A 68 8.13 1.31 -0.85
CA GLN A 68 9.39 1.12 -0.14
C GLN A 68 9.18 1.01 1.37
N VAL A 69 10.11 0.34 2.07
CA VAL A 69 10.05 0.05 3.51
C VAL A 69 11.47 0.10 4.09
N GLU A 70 11.60 0.65 5.30
CA GLU A 70 12.84 0.61 6.08
C GLU A 70 12.90 -0.64 6.96
N TYR A 71 14.10 -1.21 7.15
CA TYR A 71 14.28 -2.41 7.97
C TYR A 71 15.70 -2.51 8.55
N PRO A 72 15.89 -3.09 9.76
CA PRO A 72 17.22 -3.28 10.32
C PRO A 72 17.99 -4.41 9.62
N GLY A 73 19.33 -4.36 9.66
CA GLY A 73 20.20 -5.27 8.90
C GLY A 73 20.17 -6.75 9.28
N ASP A 74 19.53 -7.12 10.38
CA ASP A 74 19.34 -8.52 10.83
C ASP A 74 18.09 -9.18 10.21
N ILE A 75 17.27 -8.44 9.44
CA ILE A 75 16.06 -8.96 8.80
C ILE A 75 16.37 -9.62 7.46
N SER A 76 15.89 -10.85 7.30
CA SER A 76 15.90 -11.56 6.03
C SER A 76 14.71 -11.15 5.17
N ILE A 77 14.97 -10.79 3.91
CA ILE A 77 13.94 -10.41 2.94
C ILE A 77 13.85 -11.44 1.82
N LYS A 78 12.63 -11.89 1.53
CA LYS A 78 12.35 -12.81 0.42
C LYS A 78 11.16 -12.34 -0.39
N LYS A 79 11.32 -12.27 -1.72
CA LYS A 79 10.20 -12.09 -2.65
C LYS A 79 9.68 -13.44 -3.11
N GLU A 80 8.40 -13.68 -2.91
CA GLU A 80 7.70 -14.91 -3.29
C GLU A 80 7.20 -14.86 -4.74
N ASN A 81 6.92 -16.03 -5.32
CA ASN A 81 6.48 -16.16 -6.72
C ASN A 81 5.14 -15.47 -7.01
N ASN A 82 4.28 -15.33 -6.00
CA ASN A 82 3.01 -14.60 -6.10
C ASN A 82 3.20 -13.08 -6.01
N GLY A 83 4.44 -12.60 -5.89
CA GLY A 83 4.78 -11.19 -5.75
C GLY A 83 4.91 -10.72 -4.31
N SER A 84 4.39 -11.42 -3.29
CA SER A 84 4.48 -10.96 -1.90
C SER A 84 5.93 -10.87 -1.43
N VAL A 85 6.22 -9.92 -0.56
CA VAL A 85 7.54 -9.72 0.05
C VAL A 85 7.44 -10.06 1.52
N VAL A 86 8.33 -10.93 1.99
CA VAL A 86 8.40 -11.40 3.37
C VAL A 86 9.64 -10.80 4.02
N PHE A 87 9.43 -10.06 5.10
CA PHE A 87 10.45 -9.61 6.05
C PHE A 87 10.40 -10.54 7.25
N SER A 88 11.52 -11.18 7.59
CA SER A 88 11.52 -12.23 8.61
C SER A 88 12.82 -12.32 9.39
N LYS A 89 12.68 -12.68 10.66
CA LYS A 89 13.72 -13.27 11.52
C LYS A 89 13.05 -14.24 12.49
N GLU A 90 13.80 -14.90 13.36
CA GLU A 90 13.19 -15.77 14.37
C GLU A 90 12.15 -14.98 15.20
N GLY A 91 10.92 -15.49 15.29
CA GLY A 91 9.81 -14.85 15.98
C GLY A 91 9.17 -13.65 15.27
N LEU A 92 9.69 -13.16 14.13
CA LEU A 92 9.13 -12.00 13.40
C LEU A 92 8.80 -12.38 11.96
N SER A 93 7.59 -12.05 11.52
CA SER A 93 7.21 -12.19 10.12
C SER A 93 6.20 -11.12 9.71
N VAL A 94 6.64 -10.23 8.82
CA VAL A 94 5.81 -9.22 8.17
C VAL A 94 5.76 -9.54 6.68
N VAL A 95 4.56 -9.77 6.17
CA VAL A 95 4.32 -10.08 4.75
C VAL A 95 3.57 -8.93 4.11
N ILE A 96 4.14 -8.37 3.04
CA ILE A 96 3.54 -7.29 2.26
C ILE A 96 3.14 -7.81 0.89
N SER A 97 1.91 -7.56 0.48
CA SER A 97 1.38 -8.00 -0.82
C SER A 97 0.39 -6.99 -1.40
N LYS A 98 0.24 -6.97 -2.72
CA LYS A 98 -0.73 -6.12 -3.42
C LYS A 98 -2.03 -6.88 -3.70
N GLY A 99 -3.15 -6.24 -3.41
CA GLY A 99 -4.49 -6.68 -3.78
C GLY A 99 -5.17 -5.67 -4.70
N MET A 100 -6.25 -6.09 -5.34
CA MET A 100 -7.08 -5.26 -6.22
C MET A 100 -8.47 -5.10 -5.60
N LEU A 101 -9.04 -3.90 -5.71
CA LEU A 101 -10.44 -3.66 -5.37
C LEU A 101 -11.31 -3.93 -6.59
N SER A 102 -12.42 -4.63 -6.41
CA SER A 102 -13.32 -4.95 -7.51
C SER A 102 -14.56 -4.06 -7.47
N GLY A 103 -14.91 -3.43 -8.60
CA GLY A 103 -16.18 -2.70 -8.76
C GLY A 103 -16.40 -1.59 -7.72
N LYS A 104 -17.18 -1.90 -6.68
CA LYS A 104 -17.59 -0.97 -5.60
C LYS A 104 -16.93 -1.26 -4.25
N ASP A 105 -15.99 -2.21 -4.20
CA ASP A 105 -15.30 -2.55 -2.96
C ASP A 105 -14.47 -1.38 -2.42
N THR A 106 -14.44 -1.26 -1.10
CA THR A 106 -13.55 -0.37 -0.36
C THR A 106 -12.60 -1.21 0.49
N ILE A 107 -11.57 -0.58 1.08
CA ILE A 107 -10.68 -1.27 2.04
C ILE A 107 -11.46 -1.89 3.20
N ASN A 108 -12.51 -1.22 3.69
CA ASN A 108 -13.37 -1.73 4.76
C ASN A 108 -14.12 -2.98 4.31
N THR A 109 -14.74 -2.96 3.12
CA THR A 109 -15.51 -4.12 2.65
C THR A 109 -14.61 -5.32 2.39
N ILE A 110 -13.40 -5.12 1.88
CA ILE A 110 -12.42 -6.21 1.72
C ILE A 110 -11.94 -6.75 3.07
N ALA A 111 -11.70 -5.89 4.06
CA ALA A 111 -11.34 -6.34 5.41
C ALA A 111 -12.48 -7.17 6.04
N GLU A 112 -13.73 -6.71 5.93
CA GLU A 112 -14.92 -7.44 6.39
C GLU A 112 -15.06 -8.80 5.68
N GLN A 113 -14.90 -8.83 4.36
CA GLN A 113 -14.91 -10.08 3.58
C GLN A 113 -13.80 -11.03 4.02
N SER A 114 -12.60 -10.52 4.33
CA SER A 114 -11.47 -11.32 4.83
C SER A 114 -11.78 -11.97 6.18
N VAL A 115 -12.36 -11.22 7.12
CA VAL A 115 -12.80 -11.74 8.43
C VAL A 115 -13.87 -12.82 8.25
N ASN A 116 -14.90 -12.56 7.45
CA ASN A 116 -15.98 -13.51 7.21
C ASN A 116 -15.47 -14.80 6.55
N LEU A 117 -14.60 -14.67 5.55
CA LEU A 117 -14.01 -15.82 4.86
C LEU A 117 -13.12 -16.67 5.79
N LYS A 118 -12.36 -16.02 6.68
CA LYS A 118 -11.56 -16.73 7.68
C LYS A 118 -12.44 -17.44 8.68
N MET A 119 -13.47 -16.79 9.20
CA MET A 119 -14.44 -17.39 10.10
C MET A 119 -15.11 -18.62 9.47
N GLU A 120 -15.54 -18.54 8.21
CA GLU A 120 -16.13 -19.67 7.47
C GLU A 120 -15.14 -20.83 7.27
N LYS A 121 -13.90 -20.54 6.87
CA LYS A 121 -12.90 -21.56 6.54
C LYS A 121 -12.24 -22.21 7.75
N MET A 122 -12.04 -21.43 8.82
CA MET A 122 -11.24 -21.84 9.98
C MET A 122 -12.11 -22.29 11.14
N GLY A 123 -13.37 -21.82 11.22
CA GLY A 123 -14.28 -22.09 12.33
C GLY A 123 -13.66 -21.65 13.66
N ASP A 124 -13.67 -22.55 14.65
CA ASP A 124 -13.14 -22.30 16.00
C ASP A 124 -11.63 -22.01 16.05
N ARG A 125 -10.91 -22.19 14.94
CA ARG A 125 -9.47 -21.89 14.83
C ARG A 125 -9.16 -20.44 14.47
N PHE A 126 -10.21 -19.64 14.26
CA PHE A 126 -10.13 -18.20 14.05
C PHE A 126 -10.94 -17.50 15.14
N LYS A 127 -10.31 -16.55 15.81
CA LYS A 127 -10.97 -15.68 16.78
C LYS A 127 -10.57 -14.24 16.50
N LEU A 128 -11.55 -13.39 16.23
CA LEU A 128 -11.32 -11.95 16.12
C LEU A 128 -11.03 -11.39 17.51
N LEU A 129 -9.85 -10.78 17.69
CA LEU A 129 -9.43 -10.15 18.94
C LEU A 129 -9.76 -8.66 18.94
N GLU A 130 -9.40 -7.98 17.84
CA GLU A 130 -9.70 -6.57 17.62
C GLU A 130 -10.51 -6.42 16.34
N THR A 131 -11.60 -5.67 16.41
CA THR A 131 -12.45 -5.41 15.24
C THR A 131 -11.79 -4.44 14.27
N ILE A 132 -12.31 -4.40 13.05
CA ILE A 132 -11.85 -3.49 12.01
C ILE A 132 -11.90 -2.04 12.51
N SER A 133 -10.75 -1.38 12.49
CA SER A 133 -10.56 0.00 12.96
C SER A 133 -9.64 0.78 12.02
N PRO A 134 -9.76 2.11 11.94
CA PRO A 134 -8.87 2.92 11.13
C PRO A 134 -7.45 2.93 11.71
N VAL A 135 -6.44 2.94 10.84
CA VAL A 135 -5.02 3.01 11.21
C VAL A 135 -4.28 3.94 10.26
N SER A 136 -3.32 4.70 10.78
CA SER A 136 -2.43 5.53 9.96
C SER A 136 -1.16 4.75 9.64
N ILE A 137 -0.87 4.51 8.36
CA ILE A 137 0.37 3.92 7.87
C ILE A 137 1.04 4.96 6.98
N GLY A 138 2.15 5.51 7.44
CA GLY A 138 2.76 6.70 6.83
C GLY A 138 1.76 7.86 6.76
N SER A 139 1.54 8.39 5.55
CA SER A 139 0.59 9.49 5.29
C SER A 139 -0.83 9.03 4.94
N LEU A 140 -1.08 7.71 4.91
CA LEU A 140 -2.34 7.14 4.46
C LEU A 140 -3.15 6.56 5.63
N THR A 141 -4.46 6.67 5.54
CA THR A 141 -5.37 5.98 6.44
C THR A 141 -5.83 4.67 5.82
N GLY A 142 -5.41 3.56 6.42
CA GLY A 142 -5.88 2.21 6.12
C GLY A 142 -6.89 1.72 7.16
N VAL A 143 -7.13 0.42 7.14
CA VAL A 143 -7.84 -0.28 8.22
C VAL A 143 -7.03 -1.45 8.74
N THR A 144 -7.20 -1.76 10.02
CA THR A 144 -6.55 -2.90 10.69
C THR A 144 -7.55 -3.74 11.47
N PHE A 145 -7.25 -5.03 11.61
CA PHE A 145 -7.87 -5.90 12.60
C PHE A 145 -6.85 -6.93 13.09
N THR A 146 -7.07 -7.44 14.30
CA THR A 146 -6.20 -8.45 14.92
C THR A 146 -7.00 -9.71 15.22
N SER A 147 -6.43 -10.87 14.94
CA SER A 147 -7.06 -12.17 15.19
C SER A 147 -6.09 -13.18 15.78
N GLU A 148 -6.61 -14.15 16.52
CA GLU A 148 -5.92 -15.37 16.88
C GLU A 148 -6.24 -16.45 15.84
N GLU A 149 -5.21 -16.96 15.17
CA GLU A 149 -5.24 -18.01 14.17
C GLU A 149 -4.32 -19.16 14.59
N TYR A 150 -4.86 -20.36 14.84
CA TYR A 150 -4.07 -21.50 15.31
C TYR A 150 -3.20 -21.18 16.56
N SER A 151 -3.76 -20.44 17.53
CA SER A 151 -3.05 -19.96 18.74
C SER A 151 -1.91 -18.97 18.46
N LYS A 152 -1.90 -18.33 17.29
CA LYS A 152 -0.98 -17.22 16.98
C LYS A 152 -1.76 -15.95 16.74
N GLU A 153 -1.30 -14.85 17.32
CA GLU A 153 -1.84 -13.54 17.01
C GLU A 153 -1.34 -13.07 15.64
N ILE A 154 -2.25 -12.57 14.82
CA ILE A 154 -1.97 -12.03 13.50
C ILE A 154 -2.73 -10.71 13.34
N THR A 155 -2.00 -9.66 12.99
CA THR A 155 -2.57 -8.34 12.67
C THR A 155 -2.51 -8.10 11.17
N TYR A 156 -3.63 -7.63 10.62
CA TYR A 156 -3.78 -7.38 9.19
C TYR A 156 -4.01 -5.90 8.94
N PHE A 157 -3.23 -5.29 8.04
CA PHE A 157 -3.38 -3.90 7.63
C PHE A 157 -3.75 -3.84 6.16
N TYR A 158 -4.80 -3.09 5.83
CA TYR A 158 -5.25 -2.82 4.46
C TYR A 158 -5.05 -1.34 4.16
N VAL A 159 -4.02 -1.02 3.38
CA VAL A 159 -3.63 0.35 3.03
C VAL A 159 -4.09 0.64 1.60
N PRO A 160 -4.93 1.67 1.34
CA PRO A 160 -5.41 1.96 0.00
C PRO A 160 -4.28 2.39 -0.94
N GLN A 161 -4.28 1.89 -2.19
CA GLN A 161 -3.30 2.24 -3.21
C GLN A 161 -3.92 2.23 -4.60
N GLY A 162 -4.16 3.40 -5.19
CA GLY A 162 -4.75 3.52 -6.53
C GLY A 162 -6.09 2.78 -6.65
N LEU A 163 -6.16 1.79 -7.55
CA LEU A 163 -7.34 0.92 -7.74
C LEU A 163 -7.33 -0.34 -6.86
N GLY A 164 -6.35 -0.46 -5.96
CA GLY A 164 -6.12 -1.63 -5.13
C GLY A 164 -5.77 -1.25 -3.69
N TYR A 165 -5.04 -2.14 -3.04
CA TYR A 165 -4.54 -1.95 -1.68
C TYR A 165 -3.25 -2.73 -1.46
N ILE A 166 -2.45 -2.28 -0.51
CA ILE A 166 -1.38 -3.07 0.09
C ILE A 166 -1.95 -3.78 1.31
N LEU A 167 -1.78 -5.11 1.35
CA LEU A 167 -2.05 -5.95 2.51
C LEU A 167 -0.74 -6.23 3.24
N ILE A 168 -0.70 -5.86 4.50
CA ILE A 168 0.37 -6.20 5.42
C ILE A 168 -0.16 -7.23 6.41
N THR A 169 0.52 -8.36 6.56
CA THR A 169 0.21 -9.39 7.56
C THR A 169 1.36 -9.49 8.53
N ASN A 170 1.12 -9.16 9.81
CA ASN A 170 2.10 -9.27 10.88
C ASN A 170 1.77 -10.49 11.75
N SER A 171 2.72 -11.43 11.86
CA SER A 171 2.60 -12.63 12.70
C SER A 171 3.78 -12.76 13.68
N THR A 172 4.23 -11.62 14.17
CA THR A 172 5.34 -11.49 15.12
C THR A 172 4.93 -11.96 16.53
N ASP A 173 5.87 -12.58 17.24
CA ASP A 173 5.67 -13.02 18.63
C ASP A 173 5.40 -11.83 19.54
N THR A 174 4.17 -11.76 20.06
CA THR A 174 3.70 -10.66 20.90
C THR A 174 4.24 -10.69 22.32
N SER A 175 4.95 -11.75 22.71
CA SER A 175 5.62 -11.83 24.00
C SER A 175 6.99 -11.13 24.03
N ASP A 176 7.56 -10.83 22.87
CA ASP A 176 8.85 -10.16 22.72
C ASP A 176 8.67 -8.71 22.21
N TRP A 177 8.87 -7.76 23.13
CA TRP A 177 8.71 -6.33 22.84
C TRP A 177 9.70 -5.80 21.80
N ASP A 178 10.91 -6.34 21.72
CA ASP A 178 11.91 -5.88 20.76
C ASP A 178 11.54 -6.34 19.35
N LEU A 179 10.97 -7.55 19.22
CA LEU A 179 10.43 -8.03 17.96
C LEU A 179 9.21 -7.23 17.53
N LEU A 180 8.30 -6.92 18.45
CA LEU A 180 7.13 -6.07 18.16
C LEU A 180 7.55 -4.69 17.65
N ALA A 181 8.45 -4.01 18.38
CA ALA A 181 8.97 -2.70 17.97
C ALA A 181 9.64 -2.78 16.59
N THR A 182 10.43 -3.82 16.33
CA THR A 182 11.05 -4.04 15.01
C THR A 182 9.99 -4.22 13.92
N SER A 183 8.92 -4.99 14.20
CA SER A 183 7.84 -5.20 13.24
C SER A 183 7.06 -3.92 12.96
N ASP A 184 6.83 -3.10 13.99
CA ASP A 184 6.18 -1.80 13.86
C ASP A 184 7.04 -0.84 13.03
N ASP A 185 8.34 -0.76 13.27
CA ASP A 185 9.26 0.07 12.47
C ASP A 185 9.20 -0.30 10.97
N ILE A 186 9.14 -1.60 10.65
CA ILE A 186 8.97 -2.09 9.27
C ILE A 186 7.60 -1.69 8.70
N ILE A 187 6.53 -1.85 9.46
CA ILE A 187 5.16 -1.60 9.00
C ILE A 187 4.91 -0.10 8.80
N TYR A 188 5.31 0.72 9.77
CA TYR A 188 5.03 2.15 9.79
C TYR A 188 6.02 2.99 8.97
N SER A 189 7.15 2.42 8.54
CA SER A 189 8.04 3.01 7.53
C SER A 189 7.58 2.78 6.08
N LEU A 190 6.46 2.07 5.86
CA LEU A 190 5.91 1.86 4.53
C LEU A 190 5.55 3.19 3.85
N GLU A 191 6.15 3.41 2.69
CA GLU A 191 5.82 4.52 1.78
C GLU A 191 5.36 3.97 0.43
N LEU A 192 4.26 4.50 -0.09
CA LEU A 192 3.76 4.18 -1.43
C LEU A 192 4.36 5.15 -2.46
N LEU A 193 4.66 4.63 -3.65
CA LEU A 193 5.32 5.36 -4.75
C LEU A 193 4.34 5.87 -5.82
#